data_AF-A0A662K7L2-F1
#
_entry.id   AF-A0A662K7L2-F1
#
_cell.length_a   1.000
_cell.length_b   1.000
_cell.length_c   1.000
_cell.angle_alpha   90.00
_cell.angle_beta   90.00
_cell.angle_gamma   90.00
#
_symmetry.space_group_name_H-M   'P 1'
#
loop_
_entity.id
_entity.type
_entity.pdbx_description
1 polymer ?
#
loop_
_entity_poly.entity_id
_entity_poly.type
_entity_poly.pdbx_seq_one_letter_code
_entity_poly.pdbx_strand_id
1 'polypeptide(L)'
;MPKSFERTPSVEKKEKKSPEQAKKEEESLGLVREIEEIKERMTKEGETIEDYQEITKLLKQIESLYGKPKVEWEKIEGLEKILSIDFEESI
;
A
#
# COMPACT_ATOMS: atom_id res chain seq x y z
N MET A 1 13.45 -47.42 12.79
CA MET A 1 12.22 -46.80 12.25
C MET A 1 12.18 -45.34 12.68
N PRO A 2 12.23 -44.34 11.79
CA PRO A 2 11.96 -42.97 12.17
C PRO A 2 10.45 -42.77 12.26
N LYS A 3 10.02 -42.15 13.37
CA LYS A 3 8.62 -41.81 13.67
C LYS A 3 8.06 -40.92 12.57
N SER A 4 6.89 -41.29 12.07
CA SER A 4 6.06 -40.50 11.16
C SER A 4 5.89 -39.12 11.77
N PHE A 5 6.41 -38.08 11.12
CA PHE A 5 6.00 -36.71 11.39
C PHE A 5 4.50 -36.67 11.13
N GLU A 6 3.71 -36.49 12.19
CA GLU A 6 2.28 -36.25 12.06
C GLU A 6 2.11 -35.05 11.13
N ARG A 7 1.54 -35.29 9.94
CA ARG A 7 0.98 -34.24 9.11
C ARG A 7 -0.14 -33.61 9.94
N THR A 8 0.18 -32.54 10.66
CA THR A 8 -0.85 -31.57 11.01
C THR A 8 -1.51 -31.19 9.70
N PRO A 9 -2.84 -31.33 9.52
CA PRO A 9 -3.50 -30.69 8.41
C PRO A 9 -3.28 -29.20 8.67
N SER A 10 -2.32 -28.62 7.96
CA SER A 10 -2.22 -27.18 7.84
C SER A 10 -3.55 -26.80 7.21
N VAL A 11 -4.49 -26.40 8.05
CA VAL A 11 -5.69 -25.73 7.62
C VAL A 11 -5.14 -24.44 7.05
N GLU A 12 -4.80 -24.47 5.76
CA GLU A 12 -4.84 -23.31 4.89
C GLU A 12 -6.24 -22.76 5.10
N LYS A 13 -6.38 -21.90 6.11
CA LYS A 13 -7.43 -20.92 6.16
C LYS A 13 -7.15 -20.06 4.93
N LYS A 14 -7.63 -20.52 3.78
CA LYS A 14 -8.05 -19.65 2.70
C LYS A 14 -9.13 -18.81 3.35
N GLU A 15 -8.70 -17.74 4.02
CA GLU A 15 -9.56 -16.63 4.37
C GLU A 15 -10.29 -16.31 3.08
N LYS A 16 -11.56 -16.72 3.02
CA LYS A 16 -12.43 -16.34 1.91
C LYS A 16 -12.47 -14.82 2.00
N LYS A 17 -11.72 -14.14 1.13
CA LYS A 17 -11.80 -12.69 0.96
C LYS A 17 -13.29 -12.36 0.96
N SER A 18 -13.70 -11.47 1.85
CA SER A 18 -15.10 -11.05 1.89
C SER A 18 -15.49 -10.57 0.49
N PRO A 19 -16.71 -10.83 0.00
CA PRO A 19 -17.16 -10.29 -1.30
C PRO A 19 -16.96 -8.77 -1.40
N GLU A 20 -16.91 -8.06 -0.28
CA GLU A 20 -16.58 -6.64 -0.21
C GLU A 20 -15.10 -6.34 -0.47
N GLN A 21 -14.18 -7.19 0.00
CA GLN A 21 -12.74 -7.05 -0.27
C GLN A 21 -12.42 -7.35 -1.74
N ALA A 22 -13.06 -8.36 -2.32
CA ALA A 22 -12.85 -8.70 -3.73
C ALA A 22 -13.28 -7.56 -4.67
N LYS A 23 -14.39 -6.87 -4.35
CA LYS A 23 -14.85 -5.69 -5.10
C LYS A 23 -13.89 -4.52 -5.00
N LYS A 24 -13.43 -4.20 -3.79
CA LYS A 24 -12.42 -3.14 -3.56
C LYS A 24 -11.12 -3.42 -4.31
N GLU A 25 -10.72 -4.69 -4.36
CA GLU A 25 -9.54 -5.14 -5.10
C GLU A 25 -9.71 -4.95 -6.61
N GLU A 26 -10.81 -5.42 -7.19
CA GLU A 26 -11.12 -5.23 -8.61
C GLU A 26 -11.18 -3.74 -9.01
N GLU A 27 -11.88 -2.92 -8.23
CA GLU A 27 -11.96 -1.47 -8.44
C GLU A 27 -10.57 -0.82 -8.37
N SER A 28 -9.75 -1.21 -7.37
CA SER A 28 -8.40 -0.67 -7.23
C SER A 28 -7.45 -1.09 -8.34
N LEU A 29 -7.57 -2.32 -8.86
CA LEU A 29 -6.79 -2.79 -10.00
C LEU A 29 -7.14 -2.00 -11.27
N GLY A 30 -8.41 -1.64 -11.45
CA GLY A 30 -8.85 -0.74 -12.51
C GLY A 30 -8.17 0.63 -12.43
N LEU A 31 -8.18 1.24 -11.24
CA LEU A 31 -7.53 2.54 -11.00
C LEU A 31 -6.01 2.49 -11.21
N VAL A 32 -5.35 1.39 -10.82
CA VAL A 32 -3.91 1.21 -11.07
C VAL A 32 -3.60 1.13 -12.56
N ARG A 33 -4.46 0.45 -13.33
CA ARG A 33 -4.31 0.37 -14.79
C ARG A 33 -4.44 1.73 -15.46
N GLU A 34 -5.38 2.57 -15.03
CA GLU A 34 -5.50 3.95 -15.52
C GLU A 34 -4.22 4.76 -15.23
N ILE A 35 -3.63 4.61 -14.04
CA ILE A 35 -2.35 5.27 -13.70
C ILE A 35 -1.22 4.78 -14.64
N GLU A 36 -1.17 3.49 -14.97
CA GLU A 36 -0.17 2.95 -15.90
C GLU A 36 -0.34 3.52 -17.32
N GLU A 37 -1.57 3.65 -17.81
CA GLU A 37 -1.86 4.25 -19.12
C GLU A 37 -1.41 5.73 -19.17
N ILE A 38 -1.64 6.50 -18.10
CA ILE A 38 -1.15 7.88 -17.99
C ILE A 38 0.39 7.91 -18.01
N LYS A 39 1.04 7.03 -17.24
CA LYS A 39 2.52 6.95 -17.23
C LYS A 39 3.10 6.55 -18.59
N GLU A 40 2.43 5.68 -19.32
CA GLU A 40 2.85 5.30 -20.67
C GLU A 40 2.72 6.50 -21.63
N ARG A 41 1.64 7.28 -21.55
CA ARG A 41 1.47 8.55 -22.28
C ARG A 41 2.58 9.53 -21.93
N MET A 42 2.84 9.75 -20.64
CA MET A 42 3.91 10.64 -20.16
C MET A 42 5.29 10.25 -20.71
N THR A 43 5.55 8.94 -20.82
CA THR A 43 6.81 8.43 -21.37
C THR A 43 6.95 8.69 -22.87
N LYS A 44 5.83 8.70 -23.62
CA LYS A 44 5.82 8.89 -25.08
C LYS A 44 5.73 10.35 -25.52
N GLU A 45 4.86 11.12 -24.86
CA GLU A 45 4.45 12.47 -25.28
C GLU A 45 5.09 13.57 -24.41
N GLY A 46 5.69 13.20 -23.27
CA GLY A 46 6.24 14.12 -22.29
C GLY A 46 5.31 14.29 -21.10
N GLU A 47 5.88 14.71 -19.98
CA GLU A 47 5.17 14.83 -18.70
C GLU A 47 4.49 16.19 -18.59
N THR A 48 3.20 16.21 -18.27
CA THR A 48 2.46 17.44 -17.99
C THR A 48 2.01 17.49 -16.53
N ILE A 49 1.75 18.71 -16.03
CA ILE A 49 1.21 18.89 -14.69
C ILE A 49 -0.18 18.26 -14.52
N GLU A 50 -0.95 18.18 -15.61
CA GLU A 50 -2.29 17.58 -15.64
C GLU A 50 -2.21 16.06 -15.41
N ASP A 51 -1.23 15.38 -16.03
CA ASP A 51 -0.97 13.95 -15.80
C ASP A 51 -0.73 13.66 -14.31
N TYR A 52 0.11 14.46 -13.66
CA TYR A 52 0.40 14.32 -12.24
C TYR A 52 -0.82 14.59 -11.35
N GLN A 53 -1.68 15.54 -11.73
CA GLN A 53 -2.94 15.81 -11.03
C GLN A 53 -3.93 14.65 -11.18
N GLU A 54 -4.05 14.07 -12.38
CA GLU A 54 -4.89 12.89 -12.64
C GLU A 54 -4.41 11.69 -11.81
N ILE A 55 -3.10 11.38 -11.85
CA ILE A 55 -2.51 10.31 -11.04
C ILE A 55 -2.78 10.52 -9.54
N THR A 56 -2.62 11.75 -9.04
CA THR A 56 -2.88 12.06 -7.63
C THR A 56 -4.34 11.83 -7.24
N LYS A 57 -5.28 12.13 -8.15
CA LYS A 57 -6.72 11.89 -7.92
C LYS A 57 -7.02 10.40 -7.86
N LEU A 58 -6.47 9.60 -8.78
CA LEU A 58 -6.62 8.15 -8.82
C LEU A 58 -6.05 7.49 -7.55
N LEU A 59 -4.87 7.94 -7.10
CA LEU A 59 -4.26 7.46 -5.85
C LEU A 59 -5.12 7.74 -4.61
N LYS A 60 -5.75 8.92 -4.53
CA LYS A 60 -6.68 9.24 -3.44
C LYS A 60 -7.94 8.36 -3.46
N GLN A 61 -8.41 7.97 -4.65
CA GLN A 61 -9.54 7.04 -4.76
C GLN A 61 -9.15 5.65 -4.25
N ILE A 62 -7.96 5.16 -4.59
CA ILE A 62 -7.42 3.90 -4.05
C ILE A 62 -7.30 3.98 -2.52
N GLU A 63 -6.75 5.08 -1.98
CA GLU A 63 -6.67 5.30 -0.52
C GLU A 63 -8.05 5.29 0.14
N SER A 64 -9.06 5.87 -0.51
CA SER A 64 -10.44 5.84 -0.02
C SER A 64 -11.07 4.44 -0.03
N LEU A 65 -10.71 3.57 -0.99
CA LEU A 65 -11.26 2.21 -1.09
C LEU A 65 -10.77 1.31 0.04
N TYR A 66 -9.49 1.41 0.40
CA TYR A 66 -8.88 0.62 1.48
C TYR A 66 -8.97 1.29 2.85
N GLY A 67 -9.39 2.57 2.88
CA GLY A 67 -9.32 3.41 4.06
C GLY A 67 -7.88 3.83 4.34
N LYS A 68 -7.71 4.93 5.09
CA LYS A 68 -6.39 5.29 5.60
C LYS A 68 -5.87 4.08 6.38
N PRO A 69 -4.62 3.60 6.14
CA PRO A 69 -4.00 2.73 7.10
C PRO A 69 -4.08 3.49 8.42
N LYS A 70 -4.74 2.89 9.41
CA LYS A 70 -4.70 3.36 10.78
C LYS A 70 -3.25 3.10 11.23
N VAL A 71 -2.32 3.90 10.74
CA VAL A 71 -0.95 3.94 11.26
C VAL A 71 -1.10 4.64 12.59
N GLU A 72 -1.56 3.88 13.58
CA GLU A 72 -1.32 4.20 14.96
C GLU A 72 0.20 4.16 15.10
N TRP A 73 0.84 5.33 14.96
CA TRP A 73 2.19 5.59 15.46
C TRP A 73 2.18 5.55 16.99
N GLU A 74 1.50 4.56 17.57
CA GLU A 74 1.60 4.25 18.98
C GLU A 74 3.03 3.75 19.22
N LYS A 75 3.88 4.72 19.54
CA LYS A 75 5.09 4.59 20.32
C LYS A 75 5.96 3.41 19.90
N ILE A 76 6.71 3.59 18.81
CA ILE A 76 8.01 2.93 18.75
C ILE A 76 8.88 3.64 19.80
N GLU A 77 8.93 3.07 21.00
CA GLU A 77 9.80 3.50 22.09
C GLU A 77 11.25 3.48 21.56
N GLY A 78 11.79 4.66 21.23
CA GLY A 78 13.13 4.80 20.64
C GLY A 78 13.24 5.76 19.46
N LEU A 79 12.15 6.10 18.76
CA LEU A 79 12.18 7.05 17.64
C LEU A 79 12.31 8.51 18.10
N GLU A 80 11.87 8.84 19.32
CA GLU A 80 12.06 10.17 19.94
C GLU A 80 13.53 10.55 20.13
N LYS A 81 14.41 9.55 20.33
CA LYS A 81 15.85 9.78 20.51
C LYS A 81 16.57 10.11 19.20
N ILE A 82 16.09 9.59 18.07
CA ILE A 82 16.74 9.80 16.78
C ILE A 82 16.48 11.22 16.28
N LEU A 83 15.26 11.73 16.44
CA LEU A 83 14.90 13.09 15.99
C LEU A 83 15.50 14.21 16.86
N SER A 84 15.99 13.92 18.06
CA SER A 84 16.55 14.93 18.97
C SER A 84 18.05 15.17 18.78
N ILE A 85 18.75 14.37 17.97
CA ILE A 85 20.21 14.44 17.83
C ILE A 85 20.66 15.37 16.67
N ASP A 86 19.82 15.62 15.67
CA ASP A 86 20.22 16.39 14.48
C ASP A 86 19.75 17.87 14.48
N PHE A 87 19.28 18.43 15.61
CA PHE A 87 18.86 19.84 15.70
C PHE A 87 19.70 20.70 16.68
N GLU A 88 20.81 20.18 17.23
CA GLU A 88 21.68 20.91 18.17
C GLU A 88 23.14 21.13 17.70
N GLU A 89 23.43 21.00 16.40
CA GLU A 89 24.69 21.51 15.81
C GLU A 89 24.42 22.46 14.64
N SER A 90 23.78 23.60 14.91
CA SER A 90 23.85 24.80 14.07
C SER A 90 23.35 26.04 14.81
N ILE A 91 23.96 26.40 15.95
CA ILE A 91 24.10 27.80 16.43
C ILE A 91 25.44 27.95 17.13
#